data_AF-A0AA37BRJ8-F1
#
_entry.id   AF-A0AA37BRJ8-F1
#
_cell.length_a   1.000
_cell.length_b   1.000
_cell.length_c   1.000
_cell.angle_alpha   90.00
_cell.angle_beta   90.00
_cell.angle_gamma   90.00
#
_symmetry.space_group_name_H-M   'P 1'
#
loop_
_entity.id
_entity.type
_entity.pdbx_description
1 polymer ?
#
loop_
_entity_poly.entity_id
_entity_poly.type
_entity_poly.pdbx_seq_one_letter_code
_entity_poly.pdbx_strand_id
1 'polypeptide(L)'
;MSGRSVRWYGVRRGEATEFFRDLDRDFIGVFDSLRSGSVPETGGTRPGIDLRQAMIEYAKKRLREEFTEDQVLIRGYLLKKELDTALNSLVSRVSYIEEAEGKEYSSGDICSYLRALRPGSIDESVISGIRSLCDARETLLSDLEGKALKVAPNTLRLVGLEATLELLYRTGGLRRLASLPASRIQLVGAERALFRHLTSGSPPPKHGCIFKAPLISSLRAEDRGRAARVLACKIAIASRADLLGRDLGEEAIARFVADVKRAGFKSSRVRSGRHASRRVS
;
A
#
# COMPACT_ATOMS: atom_id res chain seq x y z
N MET A 1 -33.05 14.05 -28.50
CA MET A 1 -32.62 14.47 -27.15
C MET A 1 -31.35 15.27 -27.30
N SER A 2 -31.42 16.61 -27.21
CA SER A 2 -30.25 17.49 -27.36
C SER A 2 -29.26 17.20 -26.22
N GLY A 3 -28.05 16.77 -26.58
CA GLY A 3 -27.06 16.26 -25.63
C GLY A 3 -26.48 17.37 -24.75
N ARG A 4 -26.82 17.38 -23.47
CA ARG A 4 -26.15 18.22 -22.46
C ARG A 4 -24.75 17.67 -22.22
N SER A 5 -23.72 18.43 -22.57
CA SER A 5 -22.32 18.06 -22.35
C SER A 5 -21.66 19.06 -21.40
N VAL A 6 -21.21 18.57 -20.24
CA VAL A 6 -20.48 19.40 -19.26
C VAL A 6 -19.01 19.46 -19.70
N ARG A 7 -18.51 20.67 -19.88
CA ARG A 7 -17.10 20.98 -20.13
C ARG A 7 -16.51 21.60 -18.87
N TRP A 8 -15.20 21.75 -18.83
CA TRP A 8 -14.48 22.34 -17.69
C TRP A 8 -14.69 23.86 -17.57
N TYR A 9 -15.11 24.55 -18.64
CA TYR A 9 -15.39 25.99 -18.66
C TYR A 9 -16.90 26.35 -18.75
N GLY A 10 -17.78 25.36 -18.91
CA GLY A 10 -19.21 25.61 -19.05
C GLY A 10 -20.01 24.39 -19.47
N VAL A 11 -21.31 24.59 -19.71
CA VAL A 11 -22.23 23.54 -20.16
C VAL A 11 -22.65 23.82 -21.60
N ARG A 12 -22.44 22.85 -22.48
CA ARG A 12 -22.90 22.93 -23.86
C ARG A 12 -24.35 22.47 -23.98
N ARG A 13 -25.19 23.32 -24.57
CA ARG A 13 -26.60 23.05 -24.91
C ARG A 13 -26.81 23.33 -26.40
N GLY A 14 -26.80 22.28 -27.22
CA GLY A 14 -26.81 22.42 -28.68
C GLY A 14 -25.50 23.04 -29.21
N GLU A 15 -25.62 24.16 -29.93
CA GLU A 15 -24.48 24.91 -30.46
C GLU A 15 -23.95 25.98 -29.48
N ALA A 16 -24.75 26.36 -28.49
CA ALA A 16 -24.37 27.36 -27.49
C ALA A 16 -23.62 26.73 -26.30
N THR A 17 -22.65 27.47 -25.78
CA THR A 17 -21.98 27.16 -24.51
C THR A 17 -22.39 28.20 -23.49
N GLU A 18 -23.01 27.77 -22.40
CA GLU A 18 -23.23 28.59 -21.22
C GLU A 18 -22.00 28.46 -20.32
N PHE A 19 -21.23 29.54 -20.14
CA PHE A 19 -20.04 29.52 -19.29
C PHE A 19 -20.40 29.50 -17.80
N PHE A 20 -19.53 28.91 -16.99
CA PHE A 20 -19.69 28.93 -15.54
C PHE A 20 -19.53 30.35 -15.00
N ARG A 21 -20.34 30.70 -14.00
CA ARG A 21 -20.18 31.95 -13.27
C ARG A 21 -18.82 31.95 -12.55
N ASP A 22 -18.24 33.14 -12.43
CA ASP A 22 -16.98 33.39 -11.73
C ASP A 22 -15.76 32.65 -12.29
N LEU A 23 -15.82 32.07 -13.49
CA LEU A 23 -14.65 31.40 -14.06
C LEU A 23 -13.43 32.33 -14.18
N ASP A 24 -13.63 33.63 -14.42
CA ASP A 24 -12.54 34.61 -14.45
C ASP A 24 -12.04 35.04 -13.05
N ARG A 25 -12.87 34.90 -12.01
CA ARG A 25 -12.60 35.41 -10.65
C ARG A 25 -12.19 34.32 -9.67
N ASP A 26 -12.77 33.13 -9.80
CA ASP A 26 -12.58 31.94 -8.96
C ASP A 26 -12.67 30.65 -9.80
N PHE A 27 -11.77 30.49 -10.77
CA PHE A 27 -11.66 29.22 -11.52
C PHE A 27 -11.33 28.03 -10.60
N ILE A 28 -10.72 28.28 -9.43
CA ILE A 28 -10.35 27.24 -8.47
C ILE A 28 -11.62 26.60 -7.86
N GLY A 29 -12.54 27.41 -7.34
CA GLY A 29 -13.81 26.92 -6.79
C GLY A 29 -14.69 26.23 -7.84
N VAL A 30 -14.68 26.75 -9.08
CA VAL A 30 -15.37 26.12 -10.22
C VAL A 30 -14.80 24.72 -10.51
N PHE A 31 -13.48 24.58 -10.59
CA PHE A 31 -12.84 23.28 -10.86
C PHE A 31 -12.96 22.30 -9.68
N ASP A 32 -12.90 22.78 -8.44
CA ASP A 32 -13.13 21.95 -7.24
C ASP A 32 -14.58 21.41 -7.20
N SER A 33 -15.57 22.24 -7.56
CA SER A 33 -16.96 21.84 -7.68
C SER A 33 -17.14 20.74 -8.73
N LEU A 34 -16.58 20.92 -9.94
CA LEU A 34 -16.61 19.91 -11.00
C LEU A 34 -15.98 18.59 -10.55
N ARG A 35 -14.85 18.65 -9.84
CA ARG A 35 -14.16 17.47 -9.30
C ARG A 35 -14.98 16.74 -8.25
N SER A 36 -15.76 17.46 -7.44
CA SER A 36 -16.69 16.88 -6.47
C SER A 36 -17.92 16.22 -7.11
N GLY A 37 -18.09 16.37 -8.43
CA GLY A 37 -19.26 15.91 -9.17
C GLY A 37 -20.41 16.93 -9.20
N SER A 38 -20.19 18.13 -8.65
CA SER A 38 -21.16 19.22 -8.65
C SER A 38 -20.99 20.08 -9.90
N VAL A 39 -22.09 20.40 -10.59
CA VAL A 39 -22.05 21.28 -11.76
C VAL A 39 -22.19 22.73 -11.28
N PRO A 40 -21.20 23.62 -11.48
CA PRO A 40 -21.27 25.02 -11.09
C PRO A 40 -22.39 25.78 -11.81
N GLU A 41 -22.84 26.88 -11.22
CA GLU A 41 -23.88 27.73 -11.82
C GLU A 41 -23.42 28.28 -13.18
N THR A 42 -24.31 28.21 -14.18
CA THR A 42 -24.07 28.78 -15.52
C THR A 42 -24.69 30.18 -15.65
N GLY A 43 -24.29 30.92 -16.68
CA GLY A 43 -24.71 32.31 -16.90
C GLY A 43 -23.57 33.32 -16.76
N GLY A 44 -22.32 32.85 -16.73
CA GLY A 44 -21.14 33.69 -16.90
C GLY A 44 -20.99 34.17 -18.34
N THR A 45 -20.25 35.26 -18.52
CA THR A 45 -19.79 35.73 -19.83
C THR A 45 -18.70 34.80 -20.40
N ARG A 46 -18.36 34.96 -21.68
CA ARG A 46 -17.17 34.30 -22.24
C ARG A 46 -15.96 34.68 -21.37
N PRO A 47 -15.20 33.70 -20.85
CA PRO A 47 -14.09 33.98 -19.95
C PRO A 47 -13.03 34.79 -20.69
N GLY A 48 -12.56 35.85 -20.05
CA GLY A 48 -11.40 36.63 -20.47
C GLY A 48 -10.07 35.99 -20.07
N ILE A 49 -10.09 35.01 -19.15
CA ILE A 49 -8.88 34.31 -18.72
C ILE A 49 -8.34 33.36 -19.79
N ASP A 50 -7.02 33.16 -19.80
CA ASP A 50 -6.40 32.03 -20.47
C ASP A 50 -6.73 30.75 -19.70
N LEU A 51 -7.72 30.04 -20.22
CA LEU A 51 -8.18 28.75 -19.74
C LEU A 51 -7.05 27.70 -19.60
N ARG A 52 -6.03 27.73 -20.47
CA ARG A 52 -4.86 26.84 -20.34
C ARG A 52 -4.05 27.21 -19.11
N GLN A 53 -3.79 28.50 -18.90
CA GLN A 53 -3.04 28.98 -17.75
C GLN A 53 -3.78 28.68 -16.43
N ALA A 54 -5.09 28.87 -16.39
CA ALA A 54 -5.92 28.52 -15.24
C ALA A 54 -5.86 27.01 -14.91
N MET A 55 -5.89 26.15 -15.93
CA MET A 55 -5.71 24.70 -15.75
C MET A 55 -4.32 24.34 -15.21
N ILE A 56 -3.26 25.02 -15.67
CA ILE A 56 -1.90 24.82 -15.16
C ILE A 56 -1.81 25.26 -13.70
N GLU A 57 -2.35 26.42 -13.33
CA GLU A 57 -2.33 26.90 -11.95
C GLU A 57 -3.15 26.01 -11.01
N TYR A 58 -4.32 25.54 -11.47
CA TYR A 58 -5.10 24.55 -10.73
C TYR A 58 -4.34 23.23 -10.55
N ALA A 59 -3.67 22.74 -11.59
CA ALA A 59 -2.82 21.56 -11.51
C ALA A 59 -1.66 21.74 -10.50
N LYS A 60 -1.00 22.91 -10.48
CA LYS A 60 0.04 23.24 -9.50
C LYS A 60 -0.50 23.27 -8.07
N LYS A 61 -1.68 23.89 -7.84
CA LYS A 61 -2.38 23.86 -6.54
C LYS A 61 -2.58 22.41 -6.10
N ARG A 62 -3.14 21.58 -6.98
CA ARG A 62 -3.41 20.17 -6.69
C ARG A 62 -2.16 19.34 -6.43
N LEU A 63 -1.08 19.57 -7.19
CA LEU A 63 0.20 18.91 -6.93
C LEU A 63 0.70 19.27 -5.53
N ARG A 64 0.59 20.53 -5.11
CA ARG A 64 0.95 20.96 -3.74
C ARG A 64 0.12 20.22 -2.69
N GLU A 65 -1.17 20.06 -2.91
CA GLU A 65 -2.08 19.31 -2.03
C GLU A 65 -1.86 17.79 -2.06
N GLU A 66 -1.21 17.25 -3.10
CA GLU A 66 -0.86 15.84 -3.22
C GLU A 66 0.44 15.48 -2.47
N PHE A 67 1.23 16.44 -1.97
CA PHE A 67 2.38 16.13 -1.11
C PHE A 67 1.98 15.88 0.36
N THR A 68 0.96 15.06 0.58
CA THR A 68 0.56 14.61 1.91
C THR A 68 1.58 13.62 2.50
N GLU A 69 1.61 13.51 3.83
CA GLU A 69 2.54 12.62 4.52
C GLU A 69 2.41 11.14 4.09
N ASP A 70 1.19 10.69 3.77
CA ASP A 70 0.97 9.33 3.25
C ASP A 70 1.54 9.13 1.84
N GLN A 71 1.64 10.17 1.00
CA GLN A 71 2.31 10.07 -0.29
C GLN A 71 3.82 9.97 -0.12
N VAL A 72 4.41 10.66 0.85
CA VAL A 72 5.85 10.50 1.16
C VAL A 72 6.14 9.05 1.57
N LEU A 73 5.28 8.42 2.38
CA LEU A 73 5.40 7.00 2.72
C LEU A 73 5.32 6.10 1.49
N ILE A 74 4.39 6.36 0.57
CA ILE A 74 4.24 5.59 -0.67
C ILE A 74 5.49 5.70 -1.54
N ARG A 75 6.04 6.90 -1.71
CA ARG A 75 7.25 7.13 -2.50
C ARG A 75 8.48 6.49 -1.86
N GLY A 76 8.64 6.63 -0.55
CA GLY A 76 9.73 5.97 0.17
C GLY A 76 9.61 4.45 0.15
N TYR A 77 8.39 3.90 0.17
CA TYR A 77 8.19 2.46 0.00
C TYR A 77 8.59 1.96 -1.40
N LEU A 78 8.31 2.72 -2.44
CA LEU A 78 8.78 2.42 -3.80
C LEU A 78 10.30 2.43 -3.88
N LEU A 79 10.95 3.46 -3.31
CA LEU A 79 12.40 3.53 -3.21
C LEU A 79 12.98 2.31 -2.46
N LYS A 80 12.34 1.91 -1.34
CA LYS A 80 12.74 0.70 -0.60
C LYS A 80 12.67 -0.55 -1.47
N LYS A 81 11.64 -0.71 -2.31
CA LYS A 81 11.52 -1.86 -3.22
C LYS A 81 12.58 -1.85 -4.32
N GLU A 82 12.98 -0.69 -4.80
CA GLU A 82 14.09 -0.53 -5.73
C GLU A 82 15.41 -0.92 -5.09
N LEU A 83 15.67 -0.45 -3.86
CA LEU A 83 16.83 -0.86 -3.07
C LEU A 83 16.87 -2.36 -2.80
N ASP A 84 15.74 -2.98 -2.41
CA ASP A 84 15.65 -4.43 -2.25
C ASP A 84 16.03 -5.16 -3.56
N THR A 85 15.55 -4.66 -4.71
CA THR A 85 15.83 -5.25 -6.02
C THR A 85 17.31 -5.12 -6.38
N ALA A 86 17.91 -3.96 -6.12
CA ALA A 86 19.33 -3.72 -6.33
C ALA A 86 20.18 -4.63 -5.43
N LEU A 87 19.87 -4.76 -4.14
CA LEU A 87 20.59 -5.62 -3.20
C LEU A 87 20.45 -7.10 -3.55
N ASN A 88 19.25 -7.57 -3.91
CA ASN A 88 19.04 -8.93 -4.39
C ASN A 88 19.87 -9.22 -5.63
N SER A 89 19.92 -8.25 -6.54
CA SER A 89 20.76 -8.33 -7.72
C SER A 89 22.22 -8.49 -7.32
N LEU A 90 22.75 -7.60 -6.48
CA LEU A 90 24.13 -7.63 -6.00
C LEU A 90 24.50 -8.95 -5.32
N VAL A 91 23.69 -9.44 -4.37
CA VAL A 91 23.92 -10.75 -3.71
C VAL A 91 24.11 -11.85 -4.73
N SER A 92 23.25 -11.92 -5.75
CA SER A 92 23.32 -12.99 -6.75
C SER A 92 24.63 -12.98 -7.56
N ARG A 93 25.26 -11.81 -7.74
CA ARG A 93 26.54 -11.70 -8.48
C ARG A 93 27.72 -11.94 -7.53
N VAL A 94 27.65 -11.40 -6.32
CA VAL A 94 28.69 -11.55 -5.30
C VAL A 94 28.78 -12.99 -4.82
N SER A 95 27.65 -13.67 -4.59
CA SER A 95 27.65 -15.07 -4.15
C SER A 95 28.35 -15.98 -5.13
N TYR A 96 28.18 -15.76 -6.44
CA TYR A 96 28.87 -16.53 -7.46
C TYR A 96 30.39 -16.36 -7.42
N ILE A 97 30.88 -15.14 -7.14
CA ILE A 97 32.32 -14.86 -7.02
C ILE A 97 32.87 -15.51 -5.74
N GLU A 98 32.20 -15.34 -4.60
CA GLU A 98 32.62 -15.93 -3.32
C GLU A 98 32.59 -17.47 -3.35
N GLU A 99 31.62 -18.09 -4.03
CA GLU A 99 31.55 -19.53 -4.25
C GLU A 99 32.73 -20.04 -5.10
N ALA A 100 33.16 -19.28 -6.10
CA ALA A 100 34.36 -19.60 -6.88
C ALA A 100 35.64 -19.57 -6.04
N GLU A 101 35.64 -18.83 -4.92
CA GLU A 101 36.71 -18.83 -3.91
C GLU A 101 36.52 -19.90 -2.81
N GLY A 102 35.50 -20.76 -2.92
CA GLY A 102 35.19 -21.81 -1.96
C GLY A 102 34.45 -21.34 -0.71
N LYS A 103 33.85 -20.15 -0.72
CA LYS A 103 33.02 -19.64 0.39
C LYS A 103 31.55 -19.91 0.08
N GLU A 104 30.85 -20.54 1.01
CA GLU A 104 29.41 -20.81 0.85
C GLU A 104 28.55 -19.58 1.19
N TYR A 105 27.55 -19.34 0.35
CA TYR A 105 26.48 -18.40 0.67
C TYR A 105 25.64 -18.92 1.84
N SER A 106 25.60 -18.16 2.94
CA SER A 106 24.65 -18.42 4.02
C SER A 106 23.30 -17.76 3.68
N SER A 107 22.24 -18.56 3.60
CA SER A 107 20.88 -18.16 3.21
C SER A 107 20.13 -17.31 4.25
N GLY A 108 20.82 -16.41 4.92
CA GLY A 108 20.30 -15.53 5.95
C GLY A 108 19.78 -14.19 5.42
N ASP A 109 19.76 -13.19 6.30
CA ASP A 109 19.49 -11.81 5.91
C ASP A 109 20.56 -11.33 4.90
N ILE A 110 20.08 -10.76 3.79
CA ILE A 110 20.91 -10.30 2.67
C ILE A 110 21.99 -9.34 3.15
N CYS A 111 21.62 -8.34 3.95
CA CYS A 111 22.56 -7.33 4.38
C CYS A 111 23.56 -7.86 5.41
N SER A 112 23.17 -8.83 6.22
CA SER A 112 24.10 -9.56 7.09
C SER A 112 25.17 -10.30 6.28
N TYR A 113 24.79 -10.99 5.19
CA TYR A 113 25.74 -11.63 4.27
C TYR A 113 26.65 -10.59 3.59
N LEU A 114 26.08 -9.55 2.99
CA LEU A 114 26.82 -8.52 2.27
C LEU A 114 27.78 -7.73 3.17
N ARG A 115 27.43 -7.52 4.44
CA ARG A 115 28.34 -6.87 5.42
C ARG A 115 29.51 -7.76 5.81
N ALA A 116 29.33 -9.08 5.80
CA ALA A 116 30.36 -10.04 6.17
C ALA A 116 31.42 -10.27 5.07
N LEU A 117 31.22 -9.70 3.88
CA LEU A 117 32.19 -9.76 2.78
C LEU A 117 33.56 -9.25 3.21
N ARG A 118 34.60 -9.92 2.73
CA ARG A 118 35.99 -9.55 2.96
C ARG A 118 36.66 -9.30 1.61
N PRO A 119 37.67 -8.42 1.55
CA PRO A 119 38.50 -8.28 0.37
C PRO A 119 39.04 -9.63 -0.12
N GLY A 120 39.08 -9.79 -1.44
CA GLY A 120 39.50 -10.99 -2.15
C GLY A 120 39.52 -10.67 -3.64
N SER A 121 38.75 -11.42 -4.43
CA SER A 121 38.48 -11.06 -5.84
C SER A 121 37.65 -9.79 -6.01
N ILE A 122 36.93 -9.37 -4.96
CA ILE A 122 36.19 -8.11 -4.93
C ILE A 122 36.99 -7.09 -4.11
N ASP A 123 37.25 -5.94 -4.73
CA ASP A 123 37.97 -4.82 -4.10
C ASP A 123 37.18 -4.20 -2.93
N GLU A 124 37.90 -3.69 -1.93
CA GLU A 124 37.29 -3.08 -0.73
C GLU A 124 36.41 -1.88 -1.07
N SER A 125 36.71 -1.10 -2.11
CA SER A 125 35.87 0.03 -2.52
C SER A 125 34.47 -0.42 -2.96
N VAL A 126 34.37 -1.57 -3.65
CA VAL A 126 33.10 -2.16 -4.07
C VAL A 126 32.36 -2.71 -2.85
N ILE A 127 33.04 -3.43 -1.96
CA ILE A 127 32.45 -3.96 -0.72
C ILE A 127 31.88 -2.82 0.14
N SER A 128 32.64 -1.73 0.31
CA SER A 128 32.21 -0.54 1.04
C SER A 128 30.96 0.10 0.44
N GLY A 129 30.89 0.21 -0.90
CA GLY A 129 29.70 0.70 -1.60
C GLY A 129 28.47 -0.19 -1.36
N ILE A 130 28.63 -1.50 -1.39
CA ILE A 130 27.56 -2.47 -1.12
C ILE A 130 27.07 -2.35 0.34
N ARG A 131 27.99 -2.25 1.30
CA ARG A 131 27.66 -2.04 2.73
C ARG A 131 26.85 -0.75 2.92
N SER A 132 27.29 0.34 2.27
CA SER A 132 26.60 1.64 2.32
C SER A 132 25.16 1.55 1.81
N LEU A 133 24.88 0.73 0.78
CA LEU A 133 23.51 0.49 0.31
C LEU A 133 22.63 -0.24 1.33
N CYS A 134 23.22 -1.19 2.07
CA CYS A 134 22.53 -1.87 3.18
C CYS A 134 22.20 -0.91 4.33
N ASP A 135 23.14 -0.04 4.69
CA ASP A 135 22.94 0.95 5.76
C ASP A 135 21.93 2.02 5.34
N ALA A 136 21.97 2.46 4.07
CA ALA A 136 20.97 3.37 3.51
C ALA A 136 19.55 2.76 3.53
N ARG A 137 19.44 1.46 3.24
CA ARG A 137 18.15 0.74 3.33
C ARG A 137 17.60 0.71 4.74
N GLU A 138 18.42 0.40 5.74
CA GLU A 138 18.00 0.39 7.15
C GLU A 138 17.60 1.78 7.64
N THR A 139 18.37 2.79 7.26
CA THR A 139 18.06 4.20 7.55
C THR A 139 16.71 4.59 6.94
N LEU A 140 16.47 4.25 5.68
CA LEU A 140 15.19 4.49 5.02
C LEU A 140 14.03 3.78 5.74
N LEU A 141 14.22 2.54 6.18
CA LEU A 141 13.17 1.81 6.92
C LEU A 141 12.83 2.47 8.25
N SER A 142 13.84 2.90 9.02
CA SER A 142 13.66 3.63 10.27
C SER A 142 12.88 4.93 10.06
N ASP A 143 13.26 5.70 9.04
CA ASP A 143 12.58 6.95 8.66
C ASP A 143 11.12 6.72 8.26
N LEU A 144 10.86 5.64 7.50
CA LEU A 144 9.51 5.27 7.09
C LEU A 144 8.67 4.79 8.27
N GLU A 145 9.27 4.10 9.24
CA GLU A 145 8.57 3.70 10.46
C GLU A 145 8.15 4.90 11.30
N GLY A 146 9.06 5.86 11.53
CA GLY A 146 8.76 7.09 12.25
C GLY A 146 7.66 7.92 11.58
N LYS A 147 7.64 7.97 10.24
CA LYS A 147 6.58 8.64 9.47
C LYS A 147 5.27 7.84 9.49
N ALA A 148 5.33 6.51 9.39
CA ALA A 148 4.15 5.65 9.42
C ALA A 148 3.44 5.71 10.77
N LEU A 149 4.19 5.89 11.86
CA LEU A 149 3.63 6.07 13.21
C LEU A 149 2.81 7.38 13.33
N LYS A 150 3.15 8.42 12.56
CA LYS A 150 2.38 9.67 12.51
C LYS A 150 1.13 9.53 11.63
N VAL A 151 1.26 8.87 10.48
CA VAL A 151 0.20 8.79 9.47
C VAL A 151 -0.84 7.72 9.79
N ALA A 152 -0.41 6.52 10.19
CA ALA A 152 -1.27 5.37 10.38
C ALA A 152 -0.86 4.51 11.61
N PRO A 153 -0.82 5.09 12.82
CA PRO A 153 -0.34 4.41 14.02
C PRO A 153 -1.07 3.11 14.34
N ASN A 154 -2.41 3.09 14.23
CA ASN A 154 -3.20 1.91 14.57
C ASN A 154 -2.96 0.78 13.56
N THR A 155 -2.92 1.12 12.27
CA THR A 155 -2.62 0.15 11.22
C THR A 155 -1.20 -0.39 11.37
N LEU A 156 -0.21 0.50 11.63
CA LEU A 156 1.18 0.13 11.85
C LEU A 156 1.34 -0.86 13.01
N ARG A 157 0.78 -0.56 14.19
CA ARG A 157 0.83 -1.45 15.36
C ARG A 157 0.12 -2.79 15.11
N LEU A 158 -0.93 -2.81 14.28
CA LEU A 158 -1.70 -4.03 13.99
C LEU A 158 -0.98 -4.97 13.00
N VAL A 159 -0.40 -4.46 11.92
CA VAL A 159 0.14 -5.29 10.83
C VAL A 159 1.64 -5.19 10.59
N GLY A 160 2.31 -4.22 11.23
CA GLY A 160 3.72 -3.91 11.03
C GLY A 160 3.99 -3.02 9.81
N LEU A 161 5.23 -2.56 9.70
CA LEU A 161 5.65 -1.57 8.71
C LEU A 161 5.43 -2.04 7.27
N GLU A 162 5.96 -3.21 6.91
CA GLU A 162 5.95 -3.71 5.53
C GLU A 162 4.52 -3.89 4.99
N ALA A 163 3.60 -4.41 5.81
CA ALA A 163 2.20 -4.56 5.42
C ALA A 163 1.46 -3.20 5.34
N THR A 164 1.77 -2.27 6.25
CA THR A 164 1.20 -0.92 6.25
C THR A 164 1.59 -0.16 5.00
N LEU A 165 2.88 -0.12 4.66
CA LEU A 165 3.38 0.56 3.48
C LEU A 165 2.85 -0.05 2.18
N GLU A 166 2.80 -1.38 2.07
CA GLU A 166 2.25 -2.06 0.90
C GLU A 166 0.74 -1.81 0.75
N LEU A 167 -0.02 -1.74 1.86
CA LEU A 167 -1.44 -1.36 1.82
C LEU A 167 -1.61 0.07 1.28
N LEU A 168 -0.91 1.05 1.87
CA LEU A 168 -0.99 2.45 1.45
C LEU A 168 -0.59 2.61 -0.02
N TYR A 169 0.47 1.94 -0.46
CA TYR A 169 0.91 1.94 -1.86
C TYR A 169 -0.16 1.39 -2.80
N ARG A 170 -0.73 0.22 -2.49
CA ARG A 170 -1.72 -0.44 -3.35
C ARG A 170 -3.05 0.29 -3.39
N THR A 171 -3.44 0.93 -2.30
CA THR A 171 -4.71 1.69 -2.24
C THR A 171 -4.56 3.13 -2.73
N GLY A 172 -3.34 3.66 -2.81
CA GLY A 172 -3.06 5.03 -3.19
C GLY A 172 -3.25 6.05 -2.06
N GLY A 173 -3.06 5.64 -0.80
CA GLY A 173 -3.13 6.51 0.37
C GLY A 173 -4.11 6.04 1.44
N LEU A 174 -4.04 6.69 2.62
CA LEU A 174 -4.78 6.32 3.82
C LEU A 174 -6.28 6.54 3.66
N ARG A 175 -6.67 7.69 3.08
CA ARG A 175 -8.08 8.02 2.84
C ARG A 175 -8.78 6.94 2.00
N ARG A 176 -8.09 6.46 0.97
CA ARG A 176 -8.63 5.40 0.11
C ARG A 176 -8.64 4.05 0.79
N LEU A 177 -7.62 3.73 1.60
CA LEU A 177 -7.61 2.51 2.41
C LEU A 177 -8.81 2.45 3.37
N ALA A 178 -9.07 3.55 4.09
CA ALA A 178 -10.14 3.65 5.09
C ALA A 178 -11.56 3.53 4.48
N SER A 179 -11.74 3.92 3.22
CA SER A 179 -13.01 3.81 2.51
C SER A 179 -13.29 2.41 1.95
N LEU A 180 -12.29 1.53 1.88
CA LEU A 180 -12.49 0.18 1.36
C LEU A 180 -13.30 -0.69 2.34
N PRO A 181 -14.16 -1.59 1.84
CA PRO A 181 -14.73 -2.65 2.65
C PRO A 181 -13.67 -3.71 2.99
N ALA A 182 -13.86 -4.41 4.11
CA ALA A 182 -12.96 -5.46 4.58
C ALA A 182 -12.72 -6.57 3.53
N SER A 183 -13.75 -6.96 2.77
CA SER A 183 -13.62 -7.95 1.69
C SER A 183 -12.65 -7.52 0.60
N ARG A 184 -12.59 -6.22 0.30
CA ARG A 184 -11.62 -5.67 -0.66
C ARG A 184 -10.24 -5.57 -0.05
N ILE A 185 -10.12 -5.08 1.19
CA ILE A 185 -8.85 -5.02 1.94
C ILE A 185 -8.18 -6.39 2.00
N GLN A 186 -8.95 -7.45 2.23
CA GLN A 186 -8.46 -8.84 2.25
C GLN A 186 -7.72 -9.22 0.96
N LEU A 187 -8.15 -8.68 -0.19
CA LEU A 187 -7.70 -9.07 -1.52
C LEU A 187 -6.85 -8.02 -2.24
N VAL A 188 -6.55 -6.88 -1.60
CA VAL A 188 -5.65 -5.86 -2.17
C VAL A 188 -4.32 -6.53 -2.55
N GLY A 189 -3.84 -6.36 -3.78
CA GLY A 189 -2.63 -7.01 -4.29
C GLY A 189 -2.81 -8.43 -4.83
N ALA A 190 -4.02 -9.01 -4.74
CA ALA A 190 -4.37 -10.31 -5.35
C ALA A 190 -5.27 -10.17 -6.59
N GLU A 191 -5.32 -8.99 -7.21
CA GLU A 191 -6.25 -8.67 -8.29
C GLU A 191 -6.11 -9.65 -9.45
N ARG A 192 -4.88 -9.98 -9.86
CA ARG A 192 -4.63 -10.95 -10.95
C ARG A 192 -5.22 -12.33 -10.65
N ALA A 193 -5.07 -12.82 -9.42
CA ALA A 193 -5.62 -14.11 -9.02
C ALA A 193 -7.16 -14.06 -8.90
N LEU A 194 -7.70 -12.95 -8.40
CA LEU A 194 -9.15 -12.72 -8.35
C LEU A 194 -9.74 -12.67 -9.76
N PHE A 195 -9.13 -11.93 -10.68
CA PHE A 195 -9.57 -11.88 -12.08
C PHE A 195 -9.55 -13.26 -12.74
N ARG A 196 -8.50 -14.06 -12.52
CA ARG A 196 -8.48 -15.45 -13.00
C ARG A 196 -9.64 -16.28 -12.41
N HIS A 197 -9.93 -16.15 -11.12
CA HIS A 197 -11.09 -16.82 -10.53
C HIS A 197 -12.41 -16.42 -11.20
N LEU A 198 -12.60 -15.12 -11.47
CA LEU A 198 -13.81 -14.61 -12.11
C LEU A 198 -13.93 -15.04 -13.59
N THR A 199 -12.81 -15.16 -14.30
CA THR A 199 -12.81 -15.52 -15.73
C THR A 199 -12.81 -17.02 -15.98
N SER A 200 -12.03 -17.79 -15.23
CA SER A 200 -11.80 -19.23 -15.49
C SER A 200 -12.28 -20.16 -14.37
N GLY A 201 -12.86 -19.63 -13.30
CA GLY A 201 -13.34 -20.44 -12.17
C GLY A 201 -12.22 -21.03 -11.29
N SER A 202 -10.96 -20.64 -11.50
CA SER A 202 -9.84 -21.09 -10.66
C SER A 202 -10.08 -20.78 -9.18
N PRO A 203 -9.57 -21.53 -8.19
CA PRO A 203 -9.85 -21.25 -6.78
C PRO A 203 -9.62 -19.79 -6.37
N PRO A 204 -10.52 -19.17 -5.59
CA PRO A 204 -10.40 -17.76 -5.23
C PRO A 204 -9.18 -17.51 -4.32
N PRO A 205 -8.50 -16.35 -4.45
CA PRO A 205 -7.40 -15.99 -3.57
C PRO A 205 -7.89 -15.83 -2.12
N LYS A 206 -7.13 -16.38 -1.18
CA LYS A 206 -7.46 -16.30 0.26
C LYS A 206 -7.10 -14.95 0.88
N HIS A 207 -6.06 -14.30 0.36
CA HIS A 207 -5.51 -13.04 0.84
C HIS A 207 -4.64 -12.41 -0.25
N GLY A 208 -4.49 -11.09 -0.20
CA GLY A 208 -3.51 -10.36 -1.00
C GLY A 208 -2.30 -9.93 -0.18
N CYS A 209 -1.95 -8.65 -0.23
CA CYS A 209 -0.76 -8.08 0.39
C CYS A 209 -0.74 -8.18 1.92
N ILE A 210 -1.90 -8.33 2.57
CA ILE A 210 -1.99 -8.55 4.02
C ILE A 210 -1.28 -9.85 4.47
N PHE A 211 -0.91 -10.73 3.53
CA PHE A 211 -0.01 -11.86 3.79
C PHE A 211 1.35 -11.43 4.36
N LYS A 212 1.83 -10.22 4.02
CA LYS A 212 3.09 -9.68 4.55
C LYS A 212 3.05 -9.42 6.06
N ALA A 213 1.87 -9.36 6.66
CA ALA A 213 1.73 -9.24 8.11
C ALA A 213 2.17 -10.56 8.79
N PRO A 214 3.05 -10.51 9.82
CA PRO A 214 3.50 -11.71 10.55
C PRO A 214 2.35 -12.56 11.11
N LEU A 215 1.22 -11.93 11.44
CA LEU A 215 -0.01 -12.59 11.91
C LEU A 215 -0.60 -13.57 10.90
N ILE A 216 -0.27 -13.44 9.61
CA ILE A 216 -0.77 -14.30 8.53
C ILE A 216 0.34 -15.16 7.95
N SER A 217 1.52 -14.61 7.67
CA SER A 217 2.62 -15.34 7.03
C SER A 217 3.09 -16.55 7.86
N SER A 218 3.09 -16.41 9.18
CA SER A 218 3.46 -17.47 10.13
C SER A 218 2.45 -18.63 10.22
N LEU A 219 1.24 -18.46 9.70
CA LEU A 219 0.18 -19.48 9.77
C LEU A 219 0.33 -20.54 8.67
N ARG A 220 -0.22 -21.73 8.92
CA ARG A 220 -0.37 -22.79 7.91
C ARG A 220 -1.31 -22.35 6.79
N ALA A 221 -1.07 -22.80 5.57
CA ALA A 221 -1.83 -22.38 4.37
C ALA A 221 -3.36 -22.62 4.47
N GLU A 222 -3.78 -23.64 5.22
CA GLU A 222 -5.19 -23.95 5.49
C GLU A 222 -5.87 -22.88 6.37
N ASP A 223 -5.12 -22.29 7.31
CA ASP A 223 -5.62 -21.38 8.34
C ASP A 223 -5.59 -19.90 7.91
N ARG A 224 -4.69 -19.57 6.97
CA ARG A 224 -4.47 -18.19 6.49
C ARG A 224 -5.74 -17.49 6.04
N GLY A 225 -6.66 -18.18 5.34
CA GLY A 225 -7.86 -17.54 4.79
C GLY A 225 -8.81 -17.01 5.87
N ARG A 226 -8.99 -17.75 6.97
CA ARG A 226 -9.84 -17.33 8.10
C ARG A 226 -9.22 -16.18 8.87
N ALA A 227 -7.93 -16.29 9.18
CA ALA A 227 -7.18 -15.23 9.85
C ALA A 227 -7.14 -13.95 9.00
N ALA A 228 -6.91 -14.06 7.69
CA ALA A 228 -6.89 -12.93 6.77
C ALA A 228 -8.22 -12.18 6.71
N ARG A 229 -9.34 -12.90 6.73
CA ARG A 229 -10.68 -12.28 6.77
C ARG A 229 -10.88 -11.46 8.04
N VAL A 230 -10.52 -12.02 9.20
CA VAL A 230 -10.61 -11.30 10.48
C VAL A 230 -9.66 -10.10 10.50
N LEU A 231 -8.41 -10.29 10.03
CA LEU A 231 -7.43 -9.22 9.97
C LEU A 231 -7.90 -8.07 9.08
N ALA A 232 -8.49 -8.35 7.92
CA ALA A 232 -9.02 -7.32 7.03
C ALA A 232 -10.15 -6.50 7.67
N CYS A 233 -11.01 -7.14 8.49
CA CYS A 233 -12.00 -6.41 9.29
C CYS A 233 -11.33 -5.49 10.33
N LYS A 234 -10.25 -5.94 10.97
CA LYS A 234 -9.52 -5.14 11.96
C LYS A 234 -8.75 -3.98 11.31
N ILE A 235 -8.12 -4.22 10.16
CA ILE A 235 -7.49 -3.17 9.34
C ILE A 235 -8.51 -2.12 8.94
N ALA A 236 -9.73 -2.51 8.52
CA ALA A 236 -10.77 -1.55 8.15
C ALA A 236 -11.16 -0.63 9.32
N ILE A 237 -11.15 -1.13 10.55
CA ILE A 237 -11.42 -0.32 11.75
C ILE A 237 -10.21 0.57 12.08
N ALA A 238 -9.00 -0.01 12.08
CA ALA A 238 -7.76 0.70 12.39
C ALA A 238 -7.49 1.85 11.41
N SER A 239 -7.62 1.62 10.10
CA SER A 239 -7.37 2.65 9.08
C SER A 239 -8.39 3.78 9.11
N ARG A 240 -9.63 3.50 9.55
CA ARG A 240 -10.65 4.55 9.79
C ARG A 240 -10.34 5.35 11.05
N ALA A 241 -9.86 4.71 12.10
CA ALA A 241 -9.40 5.41 13.30
C ALA A 241 -8.20 6.31 12.98
N ASP A 242 -7.22 5.80 12.21
CA ASP A 242 -6.07 6.56 11.70
C ASP A 242 -6.52 7.78 10.89
N LEU A 243 -7.44 7.61 9.93
CA LEU A 243 -7.95 8.73 9.13
C LEU A 243 -8.66 9.80 9.99
N LEU A 244 -9.29 9.39 11.09
CA LEU A 244 -9.97 10.27 12.03
C LEU A 244 -9.04 10.83 13.13
N GLY A 245 -7.75 10.50 13.11
CA GLY A 245 -6.77 10.92 14.12
C GLY A 245 -7.03 10.34 15.50
N ARG A 246 -7.70 9.18 15.59
CA ARG A 246 -8.04 8.51 16.86
C ARG A 246 -7.04 7.41 17.16
N ASP A 247 -6.40 7.46 18.32
CA ASP A 247 -5.63 6.32 18.84
C ASP A 247 -6.59 5.31 19.50
N LEU A 248 -6.54 4.05 19.06
CA LEU A 248 -7.32 2.96 19.65
C LEU A 248 -6.72 2.45 20.98
N GLY A 249 -5.45 2.77 21.25
CA GLY A 249 -4.71 2.27 22.41
C GLY A 249 -4.24 0.82 22.26
N GLU A 250 -3.24 0.46 23.07
CA GLU A 250 -2.58 -0.86 23.02
C GLU A 250 -3.54 -2.01 23.33
N GLU A 251 -4.48 -1.84 24.27
CA GLU A 251 -5.44 -2.88 24.64
C GLU A 251 -6.36 -3.29 23.48
N ALA A 252 -6.84 -2.31 22.70
CA ALA A 252 -7.69 -2.57 21.56
C ALA A 252 -6.90 -3.28 20.44
N ILE A 253 -5.66 -2.86 20.18
CA ILE A 253 -4.77 -3.52 19.22
C ILE A 253 -4.45 -4.95 19.67
N ALA A 254 -4.14 -5.17 20.94
CA ALA A 254 -3.90 -6.50 21.51
C ALA A 254 -5.13 -7.41 21.35
N ARG A 255 -6.34 -6.88 21.59
CA ARG A 255 -7.59 -7.61 21.33
C ARG A 255 -7.76 -7.96 19.86
N PHE A 256 -7.44 -7.05 18.95
CA PHE A 256 -7.50 -7.32 17.50
C PHE A 256 -6.52 -8.42 17.09
N VAL A 257 -5.28 -8.38 17.60
CA VAL A 257 -4.28 -9.43 17.40
C VAL A 257 -4.78 -10.77 17.96
N ALA A 258 -5.40 -10.78 19.13
CA ALA A 258 -5.96 -11.99 19.74
C ALA A 258 -7.12 -12.58 18.92
N ASP A 259 -8.01 -11.74 18.36
CA ASP A 259 -9.08 -12.17 17.45
C ASP A 259 -8.50 -12.87 16.21
N VAL A 260 -7.45 -12.30 15.60
CA VAL A 260 -6.79 -12.86 14.40
C VAL A 260 -6.11 -14.20 14.74
N LYS A 261 -5.36 -14.26 15.84
CA LYS A 261 -4.74 -15.50 16.31
C LYS A 261 -5.78 -16.59 16.57
N ARG A 262 -6.89 -16.28 17.26
CA ARG A 262 -7.98 -17.23 17.51
C ARG A 262 -8.60 -17.79 16.22
N ALA A 263 -8.71 -16.96 15.18
CA ALA A 263 -9.20 -17.41 13.88
C ALA A 263 -8.21 -18.34 13.15
N GLY A 264 -6.91 -18.11 13.32
CA GLY A 264 -5.84 -18.93 12.76
C GLY A 264 -5.69 -20.31 13.41
N PHE A 265 -5.94 -20.45 14.72
CA PHE A 265 -5.67 -21.72 15.44
C PHE A 265 -6.87 -22.67 15.58
N LYS A 266 -8.07 -22.34 15.09
CA LYS A 266 -9.25 -23.21 15.25
C LYS A 266 -9.16 -24.58 14.54
N SER A 267 -8.27 -24.78 13.55
CA SER A 267 -8.12 -26.09 12.87
C SER A 267 -7.32 -27.12 13.68
N SER A 268 -6.31 -26.68 14.43
CA SER A 268 -5.38 -27.59 15.12
C SER A 268 -6.06 -28.42 16.21
N ARG A 269 -7.06 -27.86 16.91
CA ARG A 269 -7.85 -28.56 17.94
C ARG A 269 -8.82 -29.61 17.38
N VAL A 270 -9.27 -29.49 16.14
CA VAL A 270 -10.23 -30.43 15.54
C VAL A 270 -9.52 -31.68 15.01
N ARG A 271 -8.24 -31.57 14.61
CA ARG A 271 -7.45 -32.70 14.11
C ARG A 271 -6.91 -33.62 15.23
N SER A 272 -6.54 -33.08 16.40
CA SER A 272 -6.10 -33.92 17.53
C SER A 272 -7.22 -34.83 18.06
N GLY A 273 -8.48 -34.41 17.97
CA GLY A 273 -9.63 -35.24 18.34
C GLY A 273 -10.01 -36.31 17.31
N ARG A 274 -9.69 -36.12 16.01
CA ARG A 274 -10.06 -37.07 14.95
C ARG A 274 -9.06 -38.21 14.76
N HIS A 275 -7.80 -38.06 15.18
CA HIS A 275 -6.85 -39.18 15.19
C HIS A 275 -6.99 -40.10 16.40
N ALA A 276 -7.56 -39.62 17.51
CA ALA A 276 -7.85 -40.45 18.68
C ALA A 276 -9.02 -41.45 18.44
N SER A 277 -9.94 -41.16 17.50
CA SER A 277 -11.12 -42.01 17.25
C SER A 277 -10.97 -43.00 16.09
N ARG A 278 -9.78 -43.14 15.49
CA ARG A 278 -9.51 -44.04 14.35
C ARG A 278 -8.51 -45.17 14.66
N ARG A 279 -8.19 -45.41 15.94
CA ARG A 279 -7.35 -46.53 16.41
C ARG A 279 -8.08 -47.48 17.35
N VAL A 280 -9.39 -47.68 17.16
CA VAL A 280 -10.14 -48.76 17.81
C VAL A 280 -11.06 -49.38 16.78
N SER A 281 -10.54 -50.39 16.09
CA SER A 281 -11.24 -51.47 15.38
C SER A 281 -10.20 -52.33 14.69
#